data_AF-A0A2A4XZT0-F1
#
_entry.id   AF-A0A2A4XZT0-F1
#
_cell.length_a   1.000
_cell.length_b   1.000
_cell.length_c   1.000
_cell.angle_alpha   90.00
_cell.angle_beta   90.00
_cell.angle_gamma   90.00
#
_symmetry.space_group_name_H-M   'P 1'
#
loop_
_entity.id
_entity.type
_entity.pdbx_description
1 polymer ?
#
loop_
_entity_poly.entity_id
_entity_poly.type
_entity_poly.pdbx_seq_one_letter_code
_entity_poly.pdbx_strand_id
1 'polypeptide(L)' 'MALFTLTKTDKTKKTTGFIAKYSETAKLRRAERELNKMSDRMLEDIGVSRGDVHGKIWGEF' A
#
# COMPACT_ATOMS: atom_id res chain seq x y z
N MET A 1 19.06 -39.55 -28.75
CA MET A 1 18.83 -39.77 -27.31
C MET A 1 19.21 -38.49 -26.58
N ALA A 2 18.23 -37.68 -26.20
CA ALA A 2 18.46 -36.34 -25.66
C ALA A 2 18.84 -36.40 -24.18
N LEU A 3 20.01 -35.86 -23.84
CA LEU A 3 20.48 -35.62 -22.48
C LEU A 3 19.65 -34.50 -21.86
N PHE A 4 18.92 -34.82 -20.79
CA PHE A 4 18.08 -33.88 -20.06
C PHE A 4 18.97 -32.97 -19.19
N THR A 5 19.22 -31.74 -19.65
CA THR A 5 19.91 -30.72 -18.85
C THR A 5 18.93 -30.12 -17.85
N LEU A 6 19.04 -30.52 -16.57
CA LEU A 6 18.23 -30.00 -15.48
C LEU A 6 18.66 -28.56 -15.13
N THR A 7 17.89 -27.57 -15.61
CA THR A 7 18.12 -26.16 -15.29
C THR A 7 17.33 -25.71 -14.06
N LYS A 8 18.08 -25.31 -13.04
CA LYS A 8 17.83 -24.20 -12.08
C LYS A 8 16.46 -24.09 -11.39
N THR A 9 16.50 -24.39 -10.09
CA THR A 9 16.01 -23.53 -8.98
C THR A 9 14.68 -22.79 -9.15
N ASP A 10 13.57 -23.41 -8.73
CA ASP A 10 12.33 -22.69 -8.42
C ASP A 10 12.32 -22.25 -6.96
N LYS A 11 12.84 -21.04 -6.70
CA LYS A 11 12.78 -20.43 -5.37
C LYS A 11 11.34 -20.02 -5.01
N THR A 12 10.81 -20.67 -3.97
CA THR A 12 10.08 -20.07 -2.85
C THR A 12 8.93 -19.09 -3.18
N LYS A 13 7.75 -19.62 -3.51
CA LYS A 13 6.48 -18.88 -3.52
C LYS A 13 5.87 -18.73 -2.11
N LYS A 14 6.61 -18.16 -1.15
CA LYS A 14 6.09 -17.89 0.22
C LYS A 14 6.45 -16.51 0.81
N THR A 15 7.05 -15.59 0.03
CA THR A 15 7.46 -14.26 0.52
C THR A 15 6.63 -13.10 -0.03
N THR A 16 5.78 -13.32 -1.05
CA THR A 16 4.96 -12.29 -1.69
C THR A 16 3.96 -11.63 -0.72
N GLY A 17 3.41 -12.38 0.25
CA GLY A 17 2.38 -11.87 1.16
C GLY A 17 2.86 -10.79 2.13
N PHE A 18 4.10 -10.89 2.62
CA PHE A 18 4.64 -9.89 3.54
C PHE A 18 5.00 -8.59 2.81
N ILE A 19 5.67 -8.69 1.65
CA ILE A 19 6.02 -7.51 0.83
C ILE A 19 4.75 -6.79 0.34
N ALA A 20 3.70 -7.52 -0.03
CA ALA A 20 2.42 -6.93 -0.44
C ALA A 20 1.81 -6.09 0.69
N LYS A 21 1.76 -6.59 1.93
CA LYS A 21 1.26 -5.80 3.09
C LYS A 21 2.08 -4.53 3.37
N TYR A 22 3.40 -4.59 3.21
CA TYR A 22 4.25 -3.40 3.37
C TYR A 22 3.94 -2.34 2.31
N SER A 23 3.65 -2.75 1.07
CA SER A 23 3.29 -1.81 0.01
C SER A 23 1.96 -1.10 0.28
N GLU A 24 0.97 -1.80 0.84
CA GLU A 24 -0.34 -1.21 1.18
C GLU A 24 -0.20 -0.18 2.31
N THR A 25 0.45 -0.53 3.42
CA THR A 25 0.67 0.42 4.52
C THR A 25 1.53 1.64 4.12
N ALA A 26 2.47 1.47 3.19
CA ALA A 26 3.26 2.57 2.64
C ALA A 26 2.41 3.51 1.77
N LYS A 27 1.47 2.98 0.97
CA LYS A 27 0.51 3.78 0.19
C LYS A 27 -0.41 4.58 1.10
N LEU A 28 -0.97 3.94 2.13
CA LEU A 28 -1.84 4.60 3.11
C LEU A 28 -1.12 5.75 3.81
N ARG A 29 0.10 5.53 4.31
CA ARG A 29 0.92 6.61 4.90
C ARG A 29 1.24 7.73 3.92
N ARG A 30 1.46 7.41 2.65
CA ARG A 30 1.71 8.43 1.63
C ARG A 30 0.46 9.27 1.38
N ALA A 31 -0.70 8.63 1.23
CA ALA A 31 -1.98 9.32 1.09
C ALA A 31 -2.25 10.22 2.30
N GLU A 32 -1.97 9.75 3.52
CA GLU A 32 -2.16 10.54 4.75
C GLU A 32 -1.31 11.79 4.79
N ARG A 33 -0.04 11.69 4.36
CA ARG A 33 0.84 12.87 4.26
C ARG A 33 0.41 13.82 3.15
N GLU A 34 -0.06 13.31 2.02
CA GLU A 34 -0.52 14.14 0.90
C GLU A 34 -1.80 14.89 1.29
N LEU A 35 -2.77 14.22 1.93
CA LEU A 35 -3.97 14.84 2.49
C LEU A 35 -3.64 15.84 3.60
N ASN A 36 -2.71 15.52 4.50
CA ASN A 36 -2.30 16.46 5.55
C ASN A 36 -1.57 17.70 5.01
N LYS A 37 -0.93 17.62 3.84
CA LYS A 37 -0.34 18.78 3.16
C LYS A 37 -1.38 19.66 2.46
N MET A 38 -2.55 19.13 2.13
CA MET A 38 -3.63 19.92 1.56
C MET A 38 -4.18 20.91 2.60
N SER A 39 -4.69 22.04 2.12
CA SER A 39 -5.37 23.03 2.95
C SER A 39 -6.76 22.52 3.35
N ASP A 40 -7.29 23.03 4.45
CA ASP A 40 -8.59 22.59 4.96
C ASP A 40 -9.72 22.81 3.95
N ARG A 41 -9.65 23.87 3.12
CA ARG A 41 -10.59 24.10 2.01
C ARG A 41 -10.54 23.01 0.93
N MET A 42 -9.36 22.49 0.61
CA MET A 42 -9.23 21.39 -0.35
C MET A 42 -9.73 20.07 0.24
N LEU A 43 -9.54 19.87 1.54
CA LEU A 43 -10.11 18.72 2.26
C LEU A 43 -11.64 18.81 2.33
N GLU A 44 -12.19 19.99 2.59
CA GLU A 44 -13.63 20.26 2.58
C GLU A 44 -14.26 20.04 1.20
N ASP A 45 -13.58 20.44 0.12
CA ASP A 45 -14.06 20.27 -1.27
C ASP A 45 -14.27 18.78 -1.62
N ILE A 46 -13.45 17.89 -1.06
CA ILE A 46 -13.59 16.43 -1.21
C ILE A 46 -14.45 15.79 -0.11
N GLY A 47 -15.08 16.58 0.76
CA GLY A 47 -15.94 16.10 1.84
C GLY A 47 -15.18 15.34 2.94
N VAL A 48 -13.94 15.72 3.21
CA VAL A 48 -13.08 15.12 4.25
C VAL A 48 -12.68 16.18 5.26
N SER A 49 -12.86 15.89 6.55
CA SER A 49 -12.29 16.72 7.61
C SER A 49 -10.91 16.22 7.99
N ARG A 50 -9.99 17.11 8.41
CA ARG A 50 -8.62 16.75 8.81
C ARG A 50 -8.58 15.70 9.91
N GLY A 51 -9.53 15.72 10.85
CA GLY A 51 -9.66 14.68 11.88
C GLY A 51 -10.11 13.32 11.34
N ASP A 52 -10.84 13.32 10.23
CA ASP A 52 -11.41 12.15 9.56
C ASP A 52 -10.41 11.48 8.59
N VAL A 53 -9.38 12.22 8.15
CA VAL A 53 -8.33 11.72 7.23
C VAL A 53 -7.69 10.45 7.77
N HIS A 54 -7.38 10.42 9.07
CA HIS A 54 -6.74 9.27 9.69
C HIS A 54 -7.65 8.03 9.64
N GLY A 55 -8.88 8.14 10.17
CA GLY A 55 -9.86 7.05 10.15
C GLY A 55 -10.14 6.53 8.73
N LYS A 56 -10.32 7.44 7.76
CA LYS A 56 -10.58 7.10 6.35
C LYS A 56 -9.48 6.29 5.68
N ILE A 57 -8.23 6.59 6.01
CA ILE A 57 -7.06 5.93 5.41
C ILE A 57 -6.79 4.59 6.08
N TRP A 58 -6.92 4.55 7.40
CA TRP A 58 -6.61 3.36 8.19
C TRP A 58 -7.79 2.38 8.29
N GLY A 59 -8.98 2.79 7.86
CA GLY A 59 -10.20 2.00 7.93
C GLY A 59 -10.78 1.92 9.33
N GLU A 60 -10.40 2.84 10.22
CA GLU A 60 -11.00 3.00 11.55
C GLU A 60 -12.19 3.97 11.39
N PHE A 61 -13.41 3.43 11.44
CA PHE A 61 -14.67 4.17 11.40
C PHE A 61 -15.58 3.68 12.53
#